data_AF-A0A4Q1CZX4-F1
#
_entry.id   AF-A0A4Q1CZX4-F1
#
_cell.length_a   1.000
_cell.length_b   1.000
_cell.length_c   1.000
_cell.angle_alpha   90.00
_cell.angle_beta   90.00
_cell.angle_gamma   90.00
#
_symmetry.space_group_name_H-M   'P 1'
#
loop_
_entity.id
_entity.type
_entity.pdbx_description
1 polymer ?
#
loop_
_entity_poly.entity_id
_entity_poly.type
_entity_poly.pdbx_seq_one_letter_code
_entity_poly.pdbx_strand_id
1 'polypeptide(L)'
;MSLEQLIMADMKDAMKAKNEGVLRGLRAIKAEIIKAKTEPGANGAISAEGELKLLQKLVKQRKDSLDIYNQQNRADLAQKEEEEIAVIEKFLPKQMTEAELKAALAAIIAETGASSPADMGKVMGAATKQLAGKADGKAISAAVKEMLSK
;
A
#
# COMPACT_ATOMS: atom_id res chain seq x y z
N MET A 1 15.94 9.77 7.27
CA MET A 1 16.50 8.46 6.87
C MET A 1 15.64 7.93 5.73
N SER A 2 16.23 7.27 4.72
CA SER A 2 15.44 6.60 3.69
C SER A 2 14.72 5.37 4.27
N LEU A 3 13.65 4.91 3.61
CA LEU A 3 12.97 3.68 4.02
C LEU A 3 13.96 2.50 4.09
N GLU A 4 14.84 2.38 3.10
CA GLU A 4 15.85 1.31 3.07
C GLU A 4 16.76 1.31 4.31
N GLN A 5 17.18 2.48 4.79
CA GLN A 5 17.99 2.60 6.00
C GLN A 5 17.23 2.15 7.26
N LEU A 6 15.97 2.55 7.38
CA LEU A 6 15.08 2.14 8.48
C LEU A 6 14.88 0.61 8.47
N ILE A 7 14.55 0.04 7.31
CA ILE A 7 14.36 -1.40 7.16
C ILE A 7 15.63 -2.17 7.53
N MET A 8 16.81 -1.72 7.13
CA MET A 8 18.06 -2.38 7.51
C MET A 8 18.34 -2.33 9.01
N ALA A 9 18.01 -1.22 9.67
CA ALA A 9 18.14 -1.09 11.13
C ALA A 9 17.17 -2.05 11.85
N ASP A 10 15.89 -2.03 11.47
CA ASP A 10 14.86 -2.88 12.07
C ASP A 10 15.13 -4.37 11.82
N MET A 11 15.72 -4.72 10.66
CA MET A 11 16.15 -6.09 10.38
C MET A 11 17.22 -6.55 11.36
N LYS A 12 18.17 -5.69 11.70
CA LYS A 12 19.24 -6.00 12.66
C LYS A 12 18.66 -6.27 14.04
N ASP A 13 17.68 -5.50 14.45
CA ASP A 13 17.05 -5.66 15.75
C ASP A 13 16.11 -6.88 15.78
N ALA A 14 15.38 -7.16 14.70
CA ALA A 14 14.61 -8.38 14.54
C ALA A 14 15.49 -9.64 14.59
N MET A 15 16.68 -9.61 13.98
CA MET A 15 17.66 -10.71 14.05
C MET A 15 18.16 -10.95 15.47
N LYS A 16 18.50 -9.89 16.22
CA LYS A 16 18.91 -10.01 17.63
C LYS A 16 17.80 -10.56 18.51
N ALA A 17 16.57 -10.12 18.27
CA ALA A 17 15.37 -10.55 19.00
C ALA A 17 14.86 -11.94 18.55
N LYS A 18 15.47 -12.55 17.52
CA LYS A 18 15.02 -13.80 16.89
C LYS A 18 13.54 -13.78 16.46
N ASN A 19 13.07 -12.61 16.03
CA ASN A 19 11.68 -12.44 15.59
C ASN A 19 11.56 -12.74 14.09
N GLU A 20 11.36 -14.01 13.75
CA GLU A 20 11.30 -14.49 12.37
C GLU A 20 10.12 -13.89 11.57
N GLY A 21 8.97 -13.65 12.20
CA GLY A 21 7.81 -13.03 11.54
C GLY A 21 8.12 -11.61 11.07
N VAL A 22 8.66 -10.78 11.97
CA VAL A 22 9.10 -9.41 11.63
C VAL A 22 10.21 -9.44 10.59
N LEU A 23 11.19 -10.32 10.75
CA LEU A 23 12.31 -10.43 9.83
C LEU A 23 11.87 -10.79 8.41
N ARG A 24 10.84 -11.63 8.25
CA ARG A 24 10.28 -12.00 6.95
C ARG A 24 9.66 -10.79 6.24
N GLY A 25 8.79 -10.05 6.92
CA GLY A 25 8.17 -8.84 6.37
C GLY A 25 9.19 -7.78 5.97
N LEU A 26 10.19 -7.53 6.83
CA LEU A 26 11.26 -6.57 6.53
C LEU A 26 12.12 -7.00 5.32
N ARG A 27 12.43 -8.30 5.20
CA ARG A 27 13.14 -8.84 4.02
C ARG A 27 12.32 -8.69 2.74
N ALA A 28 11.00 -8.89 2.80
CA ALA A 28 10.11 -8.69 1.66
C ALA A 28 10.13 -7.23 1.18
N ILE A 29 10.07 -6.27 2.12
CA ILE A 29 10.19 -4.84 1.80
C ILE A 29 11.54 -4.54 1.14
N LYS A 30 12.64 -5.01 1.73
CA LYS A 30 14.00 -4.80 1.18
C LYS A 30 14.14 -5.36 -0.24
N ALA A 31 13.60 -6.55 -0.49
CA ALA A 31 13.65 -7.19 -1.80
C ALA A 31 12.93 -6.34 -2.87
N GLU A 32 11.74 -5.83 -2.56
CA GLU A 32 10.99 -4.99 -3.50
C GLU A 32 11.68 -3.62 -3.69
N ILE A 33 12.31 -3.04 -2.66
CA ILE A 33 13.12 -1.81 -2.80
C ILE A 33 14.28 -2.04 -3.77
N ILE A 34 15.04 -3.14 -3.60
CA ILE A 34 16.15 -3.47 -4.49
C ILE A 34 15.63 -3.62 -5.92
N LYS A 35 14.53 -4.35 -6.10
CA LYS A 35 13.90 -4.53 -7.41
C LYS A 35 13.55 -3.18 -8.04
N ALA A 36 12.85 -2.31 -7.32
CA ALA A 36 12.47 -0.98 -7.81
C ALA A 36 13.68 -0.12 -8.19
N LYS A 37 14.77 -0.16 -7.41
CA LYS A 37 16.02 0.56 -7.72
C LYS A 37 16.71 0.05 -8.98
N THR A 38 16.49 -1.22 -9.34
CA THR A 38 17.06 -1.86 -10.54
C THR A 38 16.18 -1.80 -11.79
N GLU A 39 14.96 -1.26 -11.68
CA GLU A 39 14.07 -1.12 -12.84
C GLU A 39 14.64 -0.12 -13.86
N PRO A 40 14.41 -0.34 -15.18
CA PRO A 40 14.87 0.58 -16.23
C PRO A 40 14.41 2.02 -15.96
N GLY A 41 15.35 2.96 -15.88
CA GLY A 41 15.08 4.37 -15.60
C GLY A 41 15.06 4.77 -14.13
N ALA A 42 15.19 3.83 -13.18
CA ALA A 42 15.24 4.14 -11.75
C ALA A 42 16.60 4.70 -11.27
N ASN A 43 17.68 4.46 -12.03
CA ASN A 43 19.03 4.95 -11.75
C ASN A 43 19.53 4.64 -10.31
N GLY A 44 19.14 3.48 -9.77
CA GLY A 44 19.58 3.05 -8.44
C GLY A 44 18.90 3.76 -7.28
N ALA A 45 17.83 4.53 -7.51
CA ALA A 45 17.11 5.26 -6.48
C ALA A 45 15.59 5.02 -6.58
N ILE A 46 14.90 5.26 -5.47
CA ILE A 46 13.44 5.27 -5.38
C ILE A 46 13.02 6.57 -4.70
N SER A 47 11.97 7.22 -5.22
CA SER A 47 11.41 8.41 -4.58
C SER A 47 10.55 8.03 -3.38
N ALA A 48 10.32 8.95 -2.44
CA ALA A 48 9.43 8.71 -1.30
C ALA A 48 8.01 8.30 -1.72
N GLU A 49 7.50 8.87 -2.82
CA GLU A 49 6.22 8.44 -3.39
C GLU A 49 6.27 7.02 -3.94
N GLY A 50 7.39 6.64 -4.56
CA GLY A 50 7.63 5.28 -5.03
C GLY A 50 7.69 4.28 -3.87
N GLU A 51 8.37 4.64 -2.77
CA GLU A 51 8.43 3.85 -1.54
C GLU A 51 7.03 3.60 -0.96
N LEU A 52 6.19 4.63 -0.85
CA LEU A 52 4.81 4.49 -0.38
C LEU A 52 3.98 3.57 -1.30
N LYS A 53 4.03 3.78 -2.62
CA LYS A 53 3.31 2.95 -3.59
C LYS A 53 3.75 1.48 -3.52
N LEU A 54 5.05 1.25 -3.34
CA LEU A 54 5.63 -0.07 -3.18
C LEU A 54 5.09 -0.75 -1.91
N LEU A 55 5.12 -0.08 -0.78
CA LEU A 55 4.61 -0.60 0.49
C LEU A 55 3.10 -0.92 0.41
N GLN A 56 2.29 -0.02 -0.20
CA GLN A 56 0.86 -0.25 -0.40
C GLN A 56 0.58 -1.48 -1.28
N LYS A 57 1.35 -1.64 -2.36
CA LYS A 57 1.28 -2.81 -3.23
C LYS A 57 1.61 -4.08 -2.47
N LEU A 58 2.64 -4.07 -1.62
CA LEU A 58 2.99 -5.22 -0.78
C LEU A 58 1.82 -5.56 0.13
N VAL A 59 1.28 -4.62 0.92
CA VAL A 59 0.12 -4.86 1.79
C VAL A 59 -1.04 -5.50 1.02
N LYS A 60 -1.37 -4.96 -0.16
CA LYS A 60 -2.45 -5.50 -0.99
C LYS A 60 -2.22 -6.95 -1.39
N GLN A 61 -1.02 -7.28 -1.88
CA GLN A 61 -0.68 -8.66 -2.26
C GLN A 61 -0.83 -9.65 -1.09
N ARG A 62 -0.50 -9.22 0.13
CA ARG A 62 -0.62 -10.07 1.33
C ARG A 62 -2.08 -10.19 1.75
N LYS A 63 -2.89 -9.12 1.66
CA LYS A 63 -4.35 -9.18 1.90
C LYS A 63 -5.05 -10.10 0.90
N ASP A 64 -4.71 -10.01 -0.39
CA ASP A 64 -5.23 -10.90 -1.42
C ASP A 64 -4.85 -12.37 -1.13
N SER A 65 -3.61 -12.62 -0.68
CA SER A 65 -3.14 -13.96 -0.30
C SER A 65 -3.79 -14.49 0.98
N LEU A 66 -3.97 -13.62 1.98
CA LEU A 66 -4.65 -13.89 3.24
C LEU A 66 -6.08 -14.37 2.99
N ASP A 67 -6.82 -13.66 2.14
CA ASP A 67 -8.20 -14.03 1.78
C ASP A 67 -8.25 -15.41 1.11
N ILE A 68 -7.32 -15.69 0.19
CA ILE A 68 -7.21 -17.00 -0.47
C ILE A 68 -6.90 -18.11 0.55
N TYR A 69 -5.95 -17.88 1.47
CA TYR A 69 -5.59 -18.87 2.48
C TYR A 69 -6.71 -19.12 3.48
N ASN A 70 -7.45 -18.08 3.86
CA ASN A 70 -8.65 -18.21 4.69
C ASN A 70 -9.73 -19.03 3.99
N GLN A 71 -10.01 -18.77 2.72
CA GLN A 71 -10.96 -19.55 1.91
C GLN A 71 -10.54 -21.03 1.77
N GLN A 72 -9.23 -21.30 1.72
CA GLN A 72 -8.68 -22.65 1.63
C GLN A 72 -8.49 -23.33 3.00
N ASN A 73 -8.91 -22.70 4.11
CA ASN A 73 -8.71 -23.19 5.48
C ASN A 73 -7.23 -23.44 5.83
N ARG A 74 -6.31 -22.65 5.25
CA ARG A 74 -4.86 -22.69 5.49
C ARG A 74 -4.44 -21.66 6.52
N ALA A 75 -4.89 -21.84 7.77
CA ALA A 75 -4.61 -20.92 8.88
C ALA A 75 -3.11 -20.67 9.12
N ASP A 76 -2.28 -21.69 8.86
CA ASP A 76 -0.81 -21.61 8.98
C ASP A 76 -0.18 -20.62 8.00
N LEU A 77 -0.79 -20.42 6.84
CA LEU A 77 -0.35 -19.47 5.83
C LEU A 77 -1.03 -18.11 6.04
N ALA A 78 -2.31 -18.10 6.39
CA ALA A 78 -3.04 -16.87 6.74
C ALA A 78 -2.33 -16.08 7.85
N GLN A 79 -1.93 -16.76 8.94
CA GLN A 79 -1.20 -16.12 10.02
C GLN A 79 0.12 -15.45 9.56
N LYS A 80 0.82 -16.08 8.61
CA LYS A 80 2.06 -15.52 8.05
C LYS A 80 1.81 -14.24 7.26
N GLU A 81 0.72 -14.21 6.49
CA GLU A 81 0.32 -13.01 5.75
C GLU A 81 -0.10 -11.89 6.72
N GLU A 82 -0.84 -12.19 7.78
CA GLU A 82 -1.22 -11.22 8.82
C GLU A 82 -0.01 -10.60 9.52
N GLU A 83 0.98 -11.43 9.89
CA GLU A 83 2.24 -10.97 10.48
C GLU A 83 2.99 -10.03 9.53
N GLU A 84 3.09 -10.38 8.24
CA GLU A 84 3.74 -9.51 7.25
C GLU A 84 2.98 -8.21 7.01
N ILE A 85 1.64 -8.26 6.93
CA ILE A 85 0.79 -7.06 6.81
C ILE A 85 1.07 -6.11 7.96
N ALA A 86 1.03 -6.61 9.20
CA ALA A 86 1.25 -5.81 10.40
C ALA A 86 2.66 -5.19 10.45
N VAL A 87 3.66 -5.84 9.86
CA VAL A 87 5.01 -5.29 9.72
C VAL A 87 5.05 -4.16 8.69
N ILE A 88 4.48 -4.39 7.51
CA ILE A 88 4.52 -3.42 6.41
C ILE A 88 3.70 -2.16 6.76
N GLU A 89 2.55 -2.32 7.42
CA GLU A 89 1.67 -1.21 7.82
C GLU A 89 2.33 -0.23 8.80
N LYS A 90 3.37 -0.64 9.53
CA LYS A 90 4.17 0.28 10.39
C LYS A 90 4.92 1.35 9.60
N PHE A 91 5.19 1.09 8.33
CA PHE A 91 5.90 2.01 7.43
C PHE A 91 4.95 2.81 6.53
N LEU A 92 3.64 2.65 6.70
CA LEU A 92 2.62 3.36 5.96
C LEU A 92 1.84 4.32 6.87
N PRO A 93 1.30 5.41 6.33
CA PRO A 93 0.20 6.11 6.97
C PRO A 93 -0.95 5.14 7.27
N LYS A 94 -1.79 5.46 8.26
CA LYS A 94 -2.99 4.69 8.56
C LYS A 94 -3.79 4.45 7.27
N GLN A 95 -3.94 3.18 6.90
CA GLN A 95 -4.69 2.79 5.72
C GLN A 95 -6.17 3.03 5.95
N MET A 96 -6.84 3.56 4.94
CA MET A 96 -8.28 3.78 4.95
C MET A 96 -8.99 2.45 4.68
N THR A 97 -10.08 2.23 5.38
CA THR A 97 -11.06 1.21 5.03
C THR A 97 -11.77 1.57 3.73
N GLU A 98 -12.45 0.60 3.11
CA GLU A 98 -13.23 0.86 1.90
C GLU A 98 -14.33 1.91 2.14
N ALA A 99 -14.97 1.87 3.32
CA ALA A 99 -15.99 2.85 3.70
C ALA A 99 -15.40 4.25 3.87
N GLU A 100 -14.26 4.38 4.56
CA GLU A 100 -13.55 5.67 4.71
C GLU A 100 -13.09 6.21 3.35
N LEU A 101 -12.58 5.34 2.46
CA LEU A 101 -12.17 5.72 1.13
C LEU A 101 -13.35 6.27 0.33
N LYS A 102 -14.48 5.56 0.32
CA LYS A 102 -15.70 6.01 -0.37
C LYS A 102 -16.20 7.35 0.20
N ALA A 103 -16.21 7.52 1.53
CA ALA A 103 -16.61 8.77 2.15
C ALA A 103 -15.70 9.95 1.75
N ALA A 104 -14.38 9.75 1.76
CA ALA A 104 -13.43 10.79 1.34
C ALA A 104 -13.55 11.12 -0.16
N LEU A 105 -13.75 10.12 -1.01
CA LEU A 105 -13.96 10.34 -2.44
C LEU A 105 -15.26 11.10 -2.72
N ALA A 106 -16.35 10.81 -2.00
CA ALA A 106 -17.59 11.57 -2.11
C ALA A 106 -17.39 13.06 -1.77
N ALA A 107 -16.62 13.36 -0.71
CA ALA A 107 -16.27 14.73 -0.36
C ALA A 107 -15.44 15.41 -1.47
N ILE A 108 -14.43 14.71 -2.02
CA ILE A 108 -13.60 15.24 -3.12
C ILE A 108 -14.44 15.49 -4.38
N ILE A 109 -15.38 14.60 -4.71
CA ILE A 109 -16.29 14.78 -5.86
C ILE A 109 -17.15 16.04 -5.66
N ALA A 110 -17.69 16.23 -4.45
CA ALA A 110 -18.45 17.43 -4.11
C ALA A 110 -17.61 18.72 -4.19
N GLU A 111 -16.38 18.70 -3.66
CA GLU A 111 -15.44 19.84 -3.71
C GLU A 111 -15.04 20.20 -5.14
N THR A 112 -14.83 19.19 -5.99
CA THR A 112 -14.40 19.39 -7.38
C THR A 112 -15.57 19.68 -8.33
N GLY A 113 -16.81 19.53 -7.87
CA GLY A 113 -18.02 19.66 -8.69
C GLY A 113 -18.10 18.63 -9.82
N ALA A 114 -17.42 17.49 -9.68
CA ALA A 114 -17.40 16.45 -10.69
C ALA A 114 -18.74 15.72 -10.75
N SER A 115 -19.29 15.53 -11.95
CA SER A 115 -20.60 14.90 -12.12
C SER A 115 -20.64 13.82 -13.20
N SER A 116 -19.51 13.58 -13.88
CA SER A 116 -19.45 12.62 -14.98
C SER A 116 -18.10 11.90 -15.05
N PRO A 117 -18.00 10.77 -15.77
CA PRO A 117 -16.71 10.09 -15.99
C PRO A 117 -15.67 10.99 -16.70
N ALA A 118 -16.11 12.02 -17.42
CA ALA A 118 -15.21 12.99 -18.06
C ALA A 118 -14.44 13.84 -17.02
N ASP A 119 -14.99 14.01 -15.80
CA ASP A 119 -14.36 14.76 -14.72
C ASP A 119 -13.41 13.90 -13.87
N MET A 120 -13.25 12.63 -14.20
CA MET A 120 -12.41 11.70 -13.42
C MET A 120 -10.99 12.22 -13.24
N GLY A 121 -10.40 12.90 -14.24
CA GLY A 121 -9.08 13.50 -14.12
C GLY A 121 -8.98 14.54 -13.00
N LYS A 122 -10.02 15.35 -12.78
CA LYS A 122 -10.07 16.36 -11.71
C LYS A 122 -10.11 15.69 -10.34
N VAL A 123 -11.01 14.72 -10.18
CA VAL A 123 -11.18 13.95 -8.93
C VAL A 123 -9.90 13.19 -8.59
N MET A 124 -9.30 12.52 -9.58
CA MET A 124 -8.05 11.76 -9.39
C MET A 124 -6.88 12.66 -8.99
N GLY A 125 -6.80 13.88 -9.54
CA GLY A 125 -5.76 14.85 -9.16
C GLY A 125 -5.86 15.27 -7.69
N ALA A 126 -7.08 15.55 -7.20
CA ALA A 126 -7.32 15.88 -5.80
C ALA A 126 -7.13 14.66 -4.87
N ALA A 127 -7.70 13.50 -5.24
CA ALA A 127 -7.61 12.27 -4.46
C ALA A 127 -6.17 11.78 -4.31
N THR A 128 -5.36 11.84 -5.37
CA THR A 128 -3.94 11.44 -5.30
C THR A 128 -3.18 12.29 -4.30
N LYS A 129 -3.48 13.60 -4.19
CA LYS A 129 -2.84 14.49 -3.23
C LYS A 129 -3.32 14.24 -1.80
N GLN A 130 -4.63 14.13 -1.59
CA GLN A 130 -5.21 14.02 -0.25
C GLN A 130 -5.07 12.61 0.36
N LEU A 131 -5.05 11.58 -0.49
CA LEU A 131 -5.08 10.16 -0.09
C LEU A 131 -3.77 9.43 -0.38
N ALA A 132 -2.70 10.15 -0.75
CA ALA A 132 -1.36 9.59 -0.96
C ALA A 132 -0.93 8.73 0.23
N GLY A 133 -0.54 7.49 -0.04
CA GLY A 133 -0.08 6.56 1.00
C GLY A 133 -1.18 6.04 1.93
N LYS A 134 -2.43 6.53 1.86
CA LYS A 134 -3.54 6.09 2.72
C LYS A 134 -4.48 5.08 2.07
N ALA A 135 -4.50 5.02 0.74
CA ALA A 135 -5.25 4.03 -0.02
C ALA A 135 -4.51 3.66 -1.32
N ASP A 136 -4.69 2.42 -1.80
CA ASP A 136 -4.12 1.94 -3.06
C ASP A 136 -4.65 2.75 -4.26
N GLY A 137 -3.75 3.19 -5.15
CA GLY A 137 -4.11 4.01 -6.31
C GLY A 137 -5.10 3.32 -7.27
N LYS A 138 -5.02 1.99 -7.40
CA LYS A 138 -6.02 1.25 -8.19
C LYS A 138 -7.39 1.23 -7.50
N ALA A 139 -7.42 1.08 -6.16
CA ALA A 139 -8.66 1.16 -5.39
C ALA A 139 -9.31 2.56 -5.50
N ILE A 140 -8.50 3.63 -5.39
CA ILE A 140 -8.96 5.01 -5.61
C ILE A 140 -9.58 5.15 -7.00
N SER A 141 -8.86 4.74 -8.05
CA SER A 141 -9.33 4.85 -9.44
C SER A 141 -10.62 4.05 -9.69
N ALA A 142 -10.69 2.81 -9.18
CA ALA A 142 -11.87 1.97 -9.32
C ALA A 142 -13.09 2.59 -8.62
N ALA A 143 -12.93 3.06 -7.39
CA ALA A 143 -14.02 3.67 -6.62
C ALA A 143 -14.50 5.00 -7.24
N VAL A 144 -13.58 5.86 -7.69
CA VAL A 144 -13.94 7.10 -8.42
C VAL A 144 -14.73 6.77 -9.69
N LYS A 145 -14.26 5.80 -10.47
CA LYS A 145 -14.95 5.38 -11.70
C LYS A 145 -16.36 4.87 -11.39
N GLU A 146 -16.52 4.03 -10.38
CA GLU A 146 -17.83 3.53 -9.95
C GLU A 146 -18.77 4.66 -9.53
N MET A 147 -18.27 5.64 -8.77
CA MET A 147 -19.07 6.77 -8.26
C MET A 147 -19.51 7.74 -9.36
N LEU A 148 -18.67 7.98 -10.37
CA LEU A 148 -18.96 8.90 -11.47
C LEU A 148 -19.68 8.24 -12.65
N SER A 149 -19.79 6.91 -12.69
CA SER A 149 -20.52 6.18 -13.73
C SER A 149 -21.98 5.86 -13.34
N LYS A 150 -22.41 6.33 -12.16
CA LYS A 150 -23.81 6.33 -11.74
C LYS A 150 -24.52 7.52 -12.36
#